data_AF-A0A1S2W6Y2-F1
#
_entry.id   AF-A0A1S2W6Y2-F1
#
_cell.length_a   1.000
_cell.length_b   1.000
_cell.length_c   1.000
_cell.angle_alpha   90.00
_cell.angle_beta   90.00
_cell.angle_gamma   90.00
#
_symmetry.space_group_name_H-M   'P 1'
#
loop_
_entity.id
_entity.type
_entity.pdbx_description
1 polymer ?
#
loop_
_entity_poly.entity_id
_entity_poly.type
_entity_poly.pdbx_seq_one_letter_code
_entity_poly.pdbx_strand_id
1 'polypeptide(L)'
;MQTARDERLHELTLAYINKSQLQKNGWLMAAVAATLGIFSETMDSALYFGLLPLVYLIFDLPFQLEKRRILERYLSKDQVMTQSMLWLGIQIVLYGTLLVVVLETNDLGWWKTAFWMALILVPLYFATDWLFKKMARSGDPDFVSDQEVYKHVKYLEE
;
A
#
# COMPACT_ATOMS: atom_id res chain seq x y z
N MET A 1 24.53 12.01 -17.77
CA MET A 1 23.20 12.60 -18.05
C MET A 1 22.23 11.91 -17.13
N GLN A 2 21.56 12.66 -16.26
CA GLN A 2 20.50 12.14 -15.40
C GLN A 2 19.27 11.94 -16.29
N THR A 3 18.69 10.73 -16.29
CA THR A 3 17.51 10.45 -17.12
C THR A 3 16.25 10.91 -16.42
N ALA A 4 15.17 11.19 -17.17
CA ALA A 4 13.86 11.57 -16.59
C ALA A 4 13.35 10.51 -15.59
N ARG A 5 13.72 9.24 -15.80
CA ARG A 5 13.46 8.13 -14.88
C ARG A 5 14.24 8.27 -13.56
N ASP A 6 15.50 8.69 -13.61
CA ASP A 6 16.35 8.85 -12.41
C ASP A 6 15.88 10.03 -11.55
N GLU A 7 15.48 11.15 -12.18
CA GLU A 7 14.90 12.30 -11.49
C GLU A 7 13.59 11.92 -10.80
N ARG A 8 12.71 11.19 -11.50
CA ARG A 8 11.45 10.68 -10.95
C ARG A 8 11.69 9.73 -9.78
N LEU A 9 12.64 8.80 -9.90
CA LEU A 9 13.01 7.88 -8.80
C LEU A 9 13.50 8.67 -7.58
N HIS A 10 14.31 9.70 -7.79
CA HIS A 10 14.82 10.54 -6.71
C HIS A 10 13.70 11.29 -5.98
N GLU A 11 12.79 11.95 -6.71
CA GLU A 11 11.66 12.68 -6.10
C GLU A 11 10.70 11.76 -5.34
N LEU A 12 10.39 10.59 -5.92
CA LEU A 12 9.56 9.58 -5.24
C LEU A 12 10.25 9.04 -3.98
N THR A 13 11.58 8.90 -4.01
CA THR A 13 12.39 8.48 -2.85
C THR A 13 12.31 9.50 -1.72
N LEU A 14 12.46 10.80 -2.02
CA LEU A 14 12.31 11.86 -1.02
C LEU A 14 10.92 11.87 -0.40
N ALA A 15 9.87 11.74 -1.21
CA ALA A 15 8.49 11.66 -0.72
C ALA A 15 8.27 10.42 0.17
N TYR A 16 8.88 9.28 -0.18
CA TYR A 16 8.81 8.06 0.61
C TYR A 16 9.56 8.17 1.94
N ILE A 17 10.72 8.83 1.98
CA ILE A 17 11.45 9.10 3.23
C ILE A 17 10.62 9.99 4.15
N ASN A 18 9.94 11.01 3.61
CA ASN A 18 9.06 11.87 4.41
C ASN A 18 7.88 11.07 5.01
N LYS A 19 7.27 10.17 4.21
CA LYS A 19 6.28 9.21 4.71
C LYS A 19 6.85 8.32 5.81
N SER A 20 8.05 7.78 5.63
CA SER A 20 8.67 6.87 6.60
C SER A 20 8.98 7.58 7.92
N GLN A 21 9.37 8.85 7.88
CA GLN A 21 9.52 9.69 9.08
C GLN A 21 8.17 9.95 9.77
N LEU A 22 7.11 10.18 9.01
CA LEU A 22 5.75 10.30 9.56
C LEU A 22 5.29 9.01 10.24
N GLN A 23 5.57 7.84 9.66
CA GLN A 23 5.29 6.53 10.26
C GLN A 23 6.15 6.26 11.51
N LYS A 24 7.37 6.81 11.56
CA LYS A 24 8.25 6.75 12.74
C LYS A 24 7.84 7.74 13.83
N ASN A 25 6.83 8.60 13.61
CA ASN A 25 6.34 9.52 14.62
C ASN A 25 5.64 8.74 15.74
N GLY A 26 6.31 8.63 16.89
CA GLY A 26 5.88 7.79 18.01
C GLY A 26 4.48 8.10 18.53
N TRP A 27 4.04 9.36 18.48
CA TRP A 27 2.68 9.75 18.89
C TRP A 27 1.60 9.21 17.96
N LEU A 28 1.88 9.16 16.66
CA LEU A 28 0.97 8.65 15.64
C LEU A 28 0.81 7.13 15.80
N MET A 29 1.92 6.42 15.98
CA MET A 29 1.92 4.99 16.23
C MET A 29 1.29 4.62 17.58
N ALA A 30 1.50 5.43 18.61
CA ALA A 30 0.84 5.26 19.90
C ALA A 30 -0.68 5.46 19.80
N ALA A 31 -1.15 6.45 19.04
CA ALA A 31 -2.57 6.67 18.80
C ALA A 31 -3.22 5.50 18.02
N VAL A 32 -2.51 4.95 17.04
CA VAL A 32 -2.96 3.73 16.32
C VAL A 32 -3.02 2.53 17.24
N ALA A 33 -1.95 2.29 18.02
CA ALA A 33 -1.89 1.18 18.95
C ALA A 33 -2.97 1.28 20.03
N ALA A 34 -3.24 2.48 20.55
CA ALA A 34 -4.32 2.72 21.50
C ALA A 34 -5.69 2.46 20.85
N THR A 35 -5.90 2.92 19.62
CA THR A 35 -7.14 2.69 18.86
C THR A 35 -7.36 1.20 18.61
N LEU A 36 -6.34 0.49 18.12
CA LEU A 36 -6.37 -0.95 17.91
C LEU A 36 -6.55 -1.72 19.23
N GLY A 37 -5.91 -1.29 20.32
CA GLY A 37 -6.05 -1.88 21.65
C GLY A 37 -7.48 -1.79 22.17
N ILE A 38 -8.10 -0.60 22.08
CA ILE A 38 -9.50 -0.37 22.47
C ILE A 38 -10.45 -1.25 21.63
N PHE A 39 -10.19 -1.40 20.33
CA PHE A 39 -10.97 -2.28 19.48
C PHE A 39 -10.75 -3.77 19.78
N SER A 40 -9.55 -4.18 20.19
CA SER A 40 -9.25 -5.59 20.52
C SER A 40 -9.97 -6.10 21.78
N GLU A 41 -10.33 -5.21 22.70
CA GLU A 41 -11.08 -5.59 23.92
C GLU A 41 -12.60 -5.60 23.70
N THR A 42 -13.09 -4.95 22.63
CA THR A 42 -14.52 -4.67 22.45
C THR A 42 -15.12 -5.25 21.17
N MET A 43 -14.31 -5.66 20.20
CA MET A 43 -14.76 -6.22 18.92
C MET A 43 -14.45 -7.71 18.79
N ASP A 44 -15.33 -8.40 18.05
CA ASP A 44 -15.06 -9.75 17.57
C ASP A 44 -13.75 -9.79 16.76
N SER A 45 -13.00 -10.87 16.89
CA SER A 45 -11.66 -11.03 16.31
C SER A 45 -11.64 -10.84 14.77
N ALA A 46 -12.75 -11.15 14.10
CA ALA A 46 -12.96 -10.85 12.69
C ALA A 46 -12.93 -9.33 12.37
N LEU A 47 -13.58 -8.51 13.18
CA LEU A 47 -13.61 -7.05 12.95
C LEU A 47 -12.23 -6.43 13.14
N TYR A 48 -11.40 -6.99 14.03
CA TYR A 48 -10.01 -6.58 14.21
C TYR A 48 -9.16 -6.77 12.94
N PHE A 49 -9.27 -7.94 12.28
CA PHE A 49 -8.57 -8.19 11.02
C PHE A 49 -9.04 -7.28 9.88
N GLY A 50 -10.32 -6.88 9.89
CA GLY A 50 -10.87 -5.91 8.94
C GLY A 50 -10.37 -4.47 9.12
N LEU A 51 -9.89 -4.09 10.32
CA LEU A 51 -9.41 -2.74 10.62
C LEU A 51 -7.94 -2.51 10.26
N LEU A 52 -7.09 -3.53 10.38
CA LEU A 52 -5.65 -3.45 10.04
C LEU A 52 -5.35 -2.80 8.67
N PRO A 53 -6.06 -3.14 7.58
CA PRO A 53 -5.80 -2.56 6.28
C PRO A 53 -6.35 -1.14 6.13
N LEU A 54 -7.43 -0.79 6.84
CA LEU A 54 -7.92 0.59 6.88
C LEU A 54 -6.89 1.51 7.51
N VAL A 55 -6.27 1.06 8.61
CA VAL A 55 -5.15 1.77 9.25
C VAL A 55 -4.00 1.93 8.26
N TYR A 56 -3.63 0.86 7.54
CA TYR A 56 -2.57 0.93 6.52
C TYR A 56 -2.91 1.93 5.40
N LEU A 57 -4.14 1.93 4.89
CA LEU A 57 -4.57 2.84 3.83
C LEU A 57 -4.56 4.30 4.28
N ILE A 58 -4.92 4.59 5.54
CA ILE A 58 -4.83 5.95 6.11
C ILE A 58 -3.38 6.44 6.11
N PHE A 59 -2.41 5.57 6.41
CA PHE A 59 -0.98 5.93 6.37
C PHE A 59 -0.40 6.01 4.96
N ASP A 60 -0.92 5.23 4.03
CA ASP A 60 -0.43 5.22 2.65
C ASP A 60 -1.01 6.37 1.83
N LEU A 61 -2.24 6.79 2.10
CA LEU A 61 -2.96 7.85 1.38
C LEU A 61 -2.15 9.14 1.17
N PRO A 62 -1.53 9.75 2.20
CA PRO A 62 -0.74 10.97 2.03
C PRO A 62 0.40 10.80 1.02
N PHE A 63 1.09 9.65 1.07
CA PHE A 63 2.16 9.35 0.12
C PHE A 63 1.61 9.14 -1.29
N GLN A 64 0.49 8.45 -1.44
CA GLN A 64 -0.11 8.23 -2.76
C GLN A 64 -0.61 9.54 -3.40
N LEU A 65 -1.13 10.48 -2.59
CA LEU A 65 -1.47 11.82 -3.04
C LEU A 65 -0.23 12.61 -3.50
N GLU A 66 0.87 12.51 -2.75
CA GLU A 66 2.11 13.20 -3.11
C GLU A 66 2.77 12.56 -4.34
N LYS A 67 2.80 11.22 -4.41
CA LYS A 67 3.21 10.46 -5.59
C LYS A 67 2.44 10.89 -6.82
N ARG A 68 1.12 11.05 -6.71
CA ARG A 68 0.28 11.56 -7.80
C ARG A 68 0.77 12.94 -8.27
N ARG A 69 0.97 13.89 -7.36
CA ARG A 69 1.47 15.25 -7.70
C ARG A 69 2.85 15.22 -8.35
N ILE A 70 3.74 14.34 -7.89
CA ILE A 70 5.06 14.13 -8.50
C ILE A 70 4.88 13.62 -9.94
N LEU A 71 4.05 12.60 -10.14
CA LEU A 71 3.82 12.01 -11.46
C LEU A 71 3.12 12.97 -12.44
N GLU A 72 2.27 13.88 -11.97
CA GLU A 72 1.65 14.95 -12.79
C GLU A 72 2.67 15.88 -13.46
N ARG A 73 3.91 15.93 -12.98
CA ARG A 73 5.00 16.71 -13.60
C ARG A 73 5.65 16.01 -14.79
N TYR A 74 5.48 14.70 -14.91
CA TYR A 74 6.16 13.88 -15.92
C TYR A 74 5.22 13.10 -16.85
N LEU A 75 3.98 12.89 -16.44
CA LEU A 75 3.00 12.07 -17.15
C LEU A 75 1.78 12.90 -17.57
N SER A 76 1.05 12.41 -18.58
CA SER A 76 -0.23 12.99 -18.94
C SER A 76 -1.26 12.77 -17.84
N LYS A 77 -2.25 13.67 -17.77
CA LYS A 77 -3.33 13.59 -16.77
C LYS A 77 -4.06 12.23 -16.81
N ASP A 78 -4.23 11.66 -17.99
CA ASP A 78 -4.89 10.36 -18.19
C ASP A 78 -4.04 9.21 -17.66
N GLN A 79 -2.72 9.24 -17.85
CA GLN A 79 -1.79 8.24 -17.32
C GLN A 79 -1.77 8.27 -15.79
N VAL A 80 -1.68 9.45 -15.19
CA VAL A 80 -1.72 9.62 -13.73
C VAL A 80 -3.05 9.13 -13.15
N MET A 81 -4.17 9.49 -13.79
CA MET A 81 -5.49 9.06 -13.36
C MET A 81 -5.62 7.54 -13.44
N THR A 82 -5.16 6.95 -14.54
CA THR A 82 -5.17 5.49 -14.73
C THR A 82 -4.36 4.79 -13.65
N GLN A 83 -3.13 5.23 -13.37
CA GLN A 83 -2.31 4.64 -12.31
C GLN A 83 -2.97 4.78 -10.92
N SER A 84 -3.58 5.93 -10.64
CA SER A 84 -4.27 6.19 -9.37
C SER A 84 -5.51 5.30 -9.20
N MET A 85 -6.31 5.15 -10.26
CA MET A 85 -7.49 4.28 -10.28
C MET A 85 -7.10 2.81 -10.17
N LEU A 86 -6.02 2.40 -10.84
CA LEU A 86 -5.50 1.03 -10.73
C LEU A 86 -5.05 0.72 -9.30
N TRP A 87 -4.33 1.64 -8.66
CA TRP A 87 -3.94 1.48 -7.26
C TRP A 87 -5.16 1.36 -6.35
N LEU A 88 -6.14 2.26 -6.47
CA LEU A 88 -7.39 2.19 -5.69
C LEU A 88 -8.17 0.89 -5.93
N GLY A 89 -8.29 0.48 -7.20
CA GLY A 89 -8.97 -0.76 -7.57
C GLY A 89 -8.32 -1.99 -6.95
N ILE A 90 -6.98 -2.04 -6.91
CA ILE A 90 -6.24 -3.12 -6.26
C ILE A 90 -6.50 -3.12 -4.75
N GLN A 91 -6.52 -1.96 -4.09
CA GLN A 91 -6.85 -1.88 -2.66
C GLN A 91 -8.27 -2.39 -2.39
N ILE A 92 -9.25 -2.01 -3.21
CA ILE A 92 -10.63 -2.50 -3.09
C ILE A 92 -10.69 -4.02 -3.25
N VAL A 93 -9.99 -4.59 -4.24
CA VAL A 93 -9.96 -6.04 -4.46
C VAL A 93 -9.29 -6.77 -3.29
N LEU A 94 -8.13 -6.29 -2.81
CA LEU A 94 -7.41 -6.92 -1.71
C LEU A 94 -8.21 -6.84 -0.40
N TYR A 95 -8.82 -5.69 -0.10
CA TYR A 95 -9.60 -5.51 1.13
C TYR A 95 -10.96 -6.18 1.08
N GLY A 96 -11.64 -6.15 -0.06
CA GLY A 96 -12.86 -6.91 -0.27
C GLY A 96 -12.60 -8.40 -0.09
N THR A 97 -11.50 -8.91 -0.64
CA THR A 97 -11.12 -10.32 -0.47
C THR A 97 -10.79 -10.64 0.98
N LEU A 98 -9.99 -9.80 1.66
CA LEU A 98 -9.69 -10.00 3.08
C LEU A 98 -10.96 -10.04 3.92
N LEU A 99 -11.89 -9.11 3.71
CA LEU A 99 -13.15 -9.08 4.44
C LEU A 99 -13.94 -10.37 4.24
N VAL A 100 -14.05 -10.86 3.00
CA VAL A 100 -14.70 -12.15 2.70
C VAL A 100 -14.00 -13.29 3.43
N VAL A 101 -12.66 -13.39 3.35
CA VAL A 101 -11.91 -14.46 4.04
C VAL A 101 -12.16 -14.41 5.54
N VAL A 102 -12.14 -13.23 6.14
CA VAL A 102 -12.35 -13.05 7.56
C VAL A 102 -13.77 -13.44 7.98
N LEU A 103 -14.80 -13.06 7.21
CA LEU A 103 -16.19 -13.43 7.49
C LEU A 103 -16.41 -14.95 7.35
N GLU A 104 -15.89 -15.55 6.27
CA GLU A 104 -16.02 -16.99 6.00
C GLU A 104 -15.22 -17.86 6.99
N THR A 105 -14.24 -17.27 7.67
CA THR A 105 -13.40 -17.99 8.66
C THR A 105 -13.63 -17.51 10.09
N ASN A 106 -14.70 -16.75 10.36
CA ASN A 106 -14.97 -16.23 11.72
C ASN A 106 -15.19 -17.34 12.75
N ASP A 107 -15.78 -18.46 12.34
CA ASP A 107 -16.01 -19.60 13.22
C ASP A 107 -14.75 -20.48 13.42
N LEU A 108 -13.64 -20.15 12.75
CA LEU A 108 -12.38 -20.86 12.87
C LEU A 108 -11.49 -20.19 13.92
N GLY A 109 -10.66 -21.01 14.59
CA GLY A 109 -9.62 -20.46 15.46
C GLY A 109 -8.64 -19.57 14.68
N TRP A 110 -8.12 -18.54 15.34
CA TRP A 110 -7.30 -17.47 14.76
C TRP A 110 -6.16 -17.94 13.84
N TRP A 111 -5.48 -19.05 14.17
CA TRP A 111 -4.42 -19.63 13.34
C TRP A 111 -4.91 -20.12 11.98
N LYS A 112 -6.13 -20.66 11.92
CA LYS A 112 -6.73 -21.15 10.67
C LYS A 112 -7.16 -19.97 9.80
N THR A 113 -7.75 -18.93 10.40
CA THR A 113 -8.05 -17.66 9.72
C THR A 113 -6.78 -17.06 9.13
N ALA A 114 -5.68 -17.01 9.90
CA ALA A 114 -4.38 -16.54 9.42
C ALA A 114 -3.83 -17.36 8.25
N PHE A 115 -3.96 -18.69 8.31
CA PHE A 115 -3.57 -19.58 7.22
C PHE A 115 -4.37 -19.29 5.93
N TRP A 116 -5.70 -19.16 6.01
CA TRP A 116 -6.54 -18.85 4.85
C TRP A 116 -6.27 -17.46 4.28
N MET A 117 -6.05 -16.47 5.15
CA MET A 117 -5.61 -15.13 4.73
C MET A 117 -4.32 -15.21 3.93
N ALA A 118 -3.29 -15.91 4.42
CA ALA A 118 -2.03 -16.06 3.69
C ALA A 118 -2.22 -16.81 2.37
N LEU A 119 -2.97 -17.90 2.37
CA LEU A 119 -3.20 -18.74 1.20
C LEU A 119 -3.91 -17.99 0.06
N ILE A 120 -4.83 -17.08 0.37
CA ILE A 120 -5.61 -16.34 -0.62
C ILE A 120 -4.97 -15.00 -0.97
N LEU A 121 -4.58 -14.21 0.04
CA LEU A 121 -4.12 -12.84 -0.16
C LEU A 121 -2.72 -12.77 -0.74
N VAL A 122 -1.82 -13.72 -0.42
CA VAL A 122 -0.46 -13.71 -0.96
C VAL A 122 -0.47 -13.92 -2.49
N PRO A 123 -1.10 -14.96 -3.06
CA PRO A 123 -1.19 -15.11 -4.50
C PRO A 123 -1.93 -13.96 -5.17
N LEU A 124 -3.01 -13.47 -4.55
CA LEU A 124 -3.76 -12.33 -5.06
C LEU A 124 -2.91 -11.06 -5.13
N TYR A 125 -2.12 -10.79 -4.09
CA TYR A 125 -1.17 -9.68 -4.06
C TYR A 125 -0.18 -9.78 -5.23
N PHE A 126 0.46 -10.94 -5.44
CA PHE A 126 1.38 -11.12 -6.57
C PHE A 126 0.70 -10.92 -7.93
N ALA A 127 -0.53 -11.44 -8.10
CA ALA A 127 -1.29 -11.26 -9.33
C ALA A 127 -1.64 -9.79 -9.59
N THR A 128 -2.10 -9.07 -8.56
CA THR A 128 -2.43 -7.64 -8.65
C THR A 128 -1.21 -6.76 -8.87
N ASP A 129 -0.08 -7.02 -8.21
CA ASP A 129 1.19 -6.30 -8.41
C ASP A 129 1.73 -6.52 -9.84
N TRP A 130 1.69 -7.75 -10.34
CA TRP A 130 2.07 -8.05 -11.71
C TRP A 130 1.19 -7.31 -12.72
N LEU A 131 -0.13 -7.34 -12.51
CA LEU A 131 -1.10 -6.64 -13.35
C LEU A 131 -0.85 -5.12 -13.34
N PHE A 132 -0.62 -4.55 -12.15
CA PHE A 132 -0.32 -3.14 -11.97
C PHE A 132 0.93 -2.73 -12.75
N LYS A 133 2.05 -3.44 -12.54
CA LYS A 133 3.32 -3.16 -13.23
C LYS A 133 3.18 -3.29 -14.73
N LYS A 134 2.43 -4.30 -15.21
CA LYS A 134 2.21 -4.52 -16.63
C LYS A 134 1.41 -3.37 -17.26
N MET A 135 0.30 -2.96 -16.63
CA MET A 135 -0.52 -1.86 -17.13
C MET A 135 0.18 -0.50 -17.02
N ALA A 136 0.85 -0.24 -15.90
CA ALA A 136 1.59 1.00 -15.68
C ALA A 136 2.74 1.15 -16.70
N ARG A 137 3.53 0.09 -16.95
CA ARG A 137 4.60 0.11 -17.96
C ARG A 137 4.09 0.23 -19.40
N SER A 138 2.90 -0.30 -19.68
CA SER A 138 2.29 -0.13 -21.00
C SER A 138 1.90 1.33 -21.27
N GLY A 139 1.56 2.08 -20.22
CA GLY A 139 1.25 3.51 -20.32
C GLY A 139 2.47 4.40 -20.16
N ASP A 140 3.51 3.98 -19.45
CA ASP A 140 4.67 4.77 -19.04
C ASP A 140 5.96 3.94 -19.13
N PRO A 141 6.81 4.15 -20.16
CA PRO A 141 8.06 3.39 -20.32
C PRO A 141 9.08 3.64 -19.20
N ASP A 142 9.02 4.82 -18.58
CA ASP A 142 9.91 5.25 -17.48
C ASP A 142 9.27 4.99 -16.10
N PHE A 143 8.32 4.05 -16.04
CA PHE A 143 7.63 3.70 -14.81
C PHE A 143 8.60 3.27 -13.70
N VAL A 144 8.46 3.91 -12.54
CA VAL A 144 9.17 3.59 -11.31
C VAL A 144 8.18 2.98 -10.32
N SER A 145 8.45 1.75 -9.89
CA SER A 145 7.59 1.04 -8.94
C SER A 145 7.89 1.42 -7.49
N ASP A 146 6.90 1.30 -6.60
CA ASP A 146 7.10 1.57 -5.16
C ASP A 146 8.15 0.63 -4.54
N GLN A 147 8.32 -0.59 -5.09
CA GLN A 147 9.39 -1.50 -4.72
C GLN A 147 10.79 -0.97 -5.13
N GLU A 148 10.89 -0.29 -6.28
CA GLU A 148 12.15 0.34 -6.71
C GLU A 148 12.48 1.54 -5.81
N VAL A 149 11.49 2.35 -5.47
CA VAL A 149 11.63 3.46 -4.51
C VAL A 149 12.11 2.93 -3.16
N TYR A 150 11.46 1.89 -2.62
CA TYR A 150 11.84 1.29 -1.34
C TYR A 150 13.27 0.74 -1.34
N LYS A 151 13.68 0.04 -2.41
CA LYS A 151 15.06 -0.44 -2.55
C LYS A 151 16.06 0.70 -2.62
N HIS A 152 15.71 1.80 -3.29
CA HIS A 152 16.57 2.97 -3.40
C HIS A 152 16.74 3.69 -2.06
N VAL A 153 15.67 3.81 -1.27
CA VAL A 153 15.74 4.32 0.12
C VAL A 153 16.69 3.48 0.95
N LYS A 154 16.56 2.14 0.91
CA LYS A 154 17.43 1.25 1.68
C LYS A 154 18.90 1.39 1.30
N TYR A 155 19.19 1.54 0.00
CA TYR A 155 20.55 1.80 -0.49
C TYR A 155 21.13 3.13 0.03
N LEU A 156 20.30 4.16 0.25
CA LEU A 156 20.74 5.45 0.80
C LEU A 156 20.90 5.44 2.33
N GLU A 157 20.30 4.47 3.03
CA GLU A 157 20.43 4.29 4.48
C GLU A 157 21.63 3.41 4.87
N GLU A 158 22.22 2.64 3.93
CA GLU A 158 23.43 1.82 4.07
C GLU A 158 24.72 2.62 3.78
#